data_AF-A0A2E5PRN2-F1
#
_entry.id   AF-A0A2E5PRN2-F1
#
_cell.length_a   1.000
_cell.length_b   1.000
_cell.length_c   1.000
_cell.angle_alpha   90.00
_cell.angle_beta   90.00
_cell.angle_gamma   90.00
#
_symmetry.space_group_name_H-M   'P 1'
#
loop_
_entity.id
_entity.type
_entity.pdbx_description
1 polymer ?
#
loop_
_entity_poly.entity_id
_entity_poly.type
_entity_poly.pdbx_seq_one_letter_code
_entity_poly.pdbx_strand_id
1 'polypeptide(L)'
;MKIQHNKTPMRNQASLLQKQFSSPSRMLFHSVKMVMNLFPKTTLLLILCLWLFSFQHARATHFFWMLEVYPEGVYGPSVRFPVPEKGTLYQSGSWNCSSENGWSDVNGWMLIESRSVACLKKGADTARTLQLLCREHESAVSRFEQRRDQKNLLLEPERPGTSIFLRLSCLPLSMRLQ
;
A
#
# COMPACT_ATOMS: atom_id res chain seq x y z
N MET A 1 58.57 41.71 65.66
CA MET A 1 57.83 40.43 65.55
C MET A 1 56.35 40.74 65.77
N LYS A 2 55.37 40.43 64.92
CA LYS A 2 55.20 39.46 63.83
C LYS A 2 54.47 40.13 62.66
N ILE A 3 54.87 39.75 61.44
CA ILE A 3 54.24 40.09 60.17
C ILE A 3 52.99 39.23 60.01
N GLN A 4 51.81 39.82 59.77
CA GLN A 4 50.64 39.09 59.29
C GLN A 4 50.45 39.36 57.80
N HIS A 5 50.78 38.34 57.00
CA HIS A 5 50.38 38.24 55.61
C HIS A 5 48.87 38.06 55.52
N ASN A 6 48.14 39.05 55.00
CA ASN A 6 46.79 38.82 54.51
C ASN A 6 46.88 38.49 53.00
N LYS A 7 46.79 37.20 52.67
CA LYS A 7 46.64 36.71 51.31
C LYS A 7 45.16 36.77 50.94
N THR A 8 44.78 37.72 50.09
CA THR A 8 43.50 37.66 49.36
C THR A 8 43.57 36.59 48.27
N PRO A 9 42.62 35.64 48.20
CA PRO A 9 42.60 34.67 47.11
C PRO A 9 41.99 35.30 45.86
N MET A 10 42.68 35.15 44.72
CA MET A 10 42.13 35.35 43.38
C MET A 10 40.87 34.49 43.22
N ARG A 11 39.70 35.14 43.13
CA ARG A 11 38.43 34.47 42.89
C ARG A 11 38.17 34.37 41.39
N ASN A 12 38.34 33.16 40.89
CA ASN A 12 38.00 32.62 39.56
C ASN A 12 36.91 33.39 38.79
N GLN A 13 37.32 34.17 37.79
CA GLN A 13 36.43 34.72 36.75
C GLN A 13 35.91 33.66 35.75
N ALA A 14 36.34 32.40 35.85
CA ALA A 14 35.89 31.32 34.96
C ALA A 14 34.51 30.71 35.34
N SER A 15 33.94 31.06 36.50
CA SER A 15 32.70 30.41 37.00
C SER A 15 31.39 31.11 36.62
N LEU A 16 31.46 32.30 36.02
CA LEU A 16 30.27 33.08 35.63
C LEU A 16 29.80 32.82 34.19
N LEU A 17 30.67 32.32 33.30
CA LEU A 17 30.30 32.00 31.91
C LEU A 17 29.76 30.56 31.73
N GLN A 18 29.92 29.69 32.72
CA GLN A 18 29.58 28.27 32.58
C GLN A 18 28.21 27.88 33.15
N LYS A 19 27.44 28.86 33.66
CA LYS A 19 26.12 28.64 34.25
C LYS A 19 24.94 29.01 33.34
N GLN A 20 25.19 29.28 32.06
CA GLN A 20 24.15 29.60 31.07
C GLN A 20 23.82 28.45 30.09
N PHE A 21 24.56 27.33 30.10
CA PHE A 21 24.42 26.25 29.11
C PHE A 21 24.25 24.85 29.72
N SER A 22 23.35 24.67 30.69
CA SER A 22 23.12 23.36 31.32
C SER A 22 21.66 22.93 31.40
N SER A 23 20.87 23.20 30.36
CA SER A 23 19.54 22.60 30.26
C SER A 23 19.09 22.48 28.80
N PRO A 24 19.14 21.28 28.19
CA PRO A 24 18.62 21.05 26.83
C PRO A 24 17.11 21.31 26.73
N SER A 25 16.39 21.25 27.85
CA SER A 25 14.98 21.61 27.93
C SER A 25 14.74 23.12 27.71
N ARG A 26 15.58 24.02 28.23
CA ARG A 26 15.39 25.48 28.03
C ARG A 26 15.61 25.93 26.58
N MET A 27 16.52 25.30 25.83
CA MET A 27 16.74 25.63 24.42
C MET A 27 15.55 25.22 23.55
N LEU A 28 14.96 24.05 23.82
CA LEU A 28 13.72 23.62 23.14
C LEU A 28 12.56 24.59 23.41
N PHE A 29 12.39 25.05 24.65
CA PHE A 29 11.35 26.02 24.98
C PHE A 29 11.54 27.40 24.32
N HIS A 30 12.79 27.85 24.14
CA HIS A 30 13.07 29.12 23.46
C HIS A 30 12.81 29.05 21.95
N SER A 31 13.19 27.95 21.30
CA SER A 31 12.93 27.72 19.89
C SER A 31 11.43 27.59 19.59
N VAL A 32 10.67 26.90 20.45
CA VAL A 32 9.21 26.78 20.32
C VAL A 32 8.51 28.13 20.55
N LYS A 33 8.94 28.93 21.54
CA LYS A 33 8.42 30.29 21.74
C LYS A 33 8.72 31.23 20.58
N MET A 34 9.89 31.12 19.95
CA MET A 34 10.26 31.95 18.81
C MET A 34 9.41 31.60 17.59
N VAL A 35 9.15 30.32 17.34
CA VAL A 35 8.23 29.85 16.28
C VAL A 35 6.79 30.31 16.55
N MET A 36 6.32 30.28 17.80
CA MET A 36 4.98 30.77 18.19
C MET A 36 4.83 32.30 18.08
N ASN A 37 5.92 33.07 18.10
CA ASN A 37 5.90 34.53 17.94
C ASN A 37 6.03 34.98 16.49
N LEU A 38 6.54 34.14 15.58
CA LEU A 38 6.66 34.46 14.15
C LEU A 38 5.39 34.15 13.34
N PHE A 39 4.50 33.30 13.85
CA PHE A 39 3.26 32.92 13.17
C PHE A 39 2.08 33.20 14.09
N PRO A 40 1.09 34.02 13.68
CA PRO A 40 -0.08 34.25 14.51
C PRO A 40 -0.78 32.90 14.77
N LYS A 41 -1.43 32.77 15.93
CA LYS A 41 -2.09 31.52 16.38
C LYS A 41 -3.00 30.91 15.30
N THR A 42 -3.58 31.76 14.46
CA THR A 42 -4.39 31.41 13.29
C THR A 42 -3.59 30.69 12.20
N THR A 43 -2.37 31.13 11.88
CA THR A 43 -1.50 30.47 10.89
C THR A 43 -1.03 29.11 11.38
N LEU A 44 -0.72 28.96 12.67
CA LEU A 44 -0.32 27.67 13.24
C LEU A 44 -1.49 26.68 13.28
N LEU A 45 -2.70 27.16 13.60
CA LEU A 45 -3.95 26.38 13.49
C LEU A 45 -4.21 25.98 12.04
N LEU A 46 -4.01 26.88 11.09
CA LEU A 46 -4.23 26.62 9.66
C LEU A 46 -3.23 25.61 9.11
N ILE A 47 -1.95 25.70 9.49
CA ILE A 47 -0.93 24.69 9.16
C ILE A 47 -1.32 23.33 9.78
N LEU A 48 -1.77 23.29 11.03
CA LEU A 48 -2.22 22.07 11.68
C LEU A 48 -3.46 21.47 10.99
N CYS A 49 -4.45 22.28 10.63
CA CYS A 49 -5.62 21.85 9.88
C CYS A 49 -5.25 21.32 8.49
N LEU A 50 -4.34 21.98 7.78
CA LEU A 50 -3.82 21.52 6.48
C LEU A 50 -3.01 20.23 6.62
N TRP A 51 -2.24 20.08 7.71
CA TRP A 51 -1.53 18.84 8.02
C TRP A 51 -2.51 17.70 8.27
N LEU A 52 -3.53 17.92 9.12
CA LEU A 52 -4.58 16.94 9.41
C LEU A 52 -5.40 16.57 8.16
N PHE A 53 -5.63 17.52 7.24
CA PHE A 53 -6.28 17.24 5.96
C PHE A 53 -5.39 16.42 5.01
N SER A 54 -4.08 16.65 5.04
CA SER A 54 -3.10 15.90 4.23
C SER A 54 -2.97 14.43 4.64
N PHE A 55 -3.50 14.02 5.80
CA PHE A 55 -3.45 12.64 6.29
C PHE A 55 -4.63 11.76 5.87
N GLN A 56 -5.55 12.24 5.01
CA GLN A 56 -6.54 11.36 4.41
C GLN A 56 -5.84 10.35 3.49
N HIS A 57 -5.55 9.17 4.02
CA HIS A 57 -5.03 8.06 3.24
C HIS A 57 -6.12 7.66 2.24
N ALA A 58 -5.84 7.84 0.94
CA ALA A 58 -6.73 7.38 -0.11
C ALA A 58 -6.78 5.85 -0.06
N ARG A 59 -7.92 5.30 0.36
CA ARG A 59 -8.17 3.85 0.42
C ARG A 59 -8.67 3.36 -0.93
N ALA A 60 -8.16 2.24 -1.43
CA ALA A 60 -8.84 1.58 -2.53
C ALA A 60 -10.19 1.07 -2.04
N THR A 61 -11.23 1.37 -2.80
CA THR A 61 -12.59 0.88 -2.53
C THR A 61 -12.88 -0.41 -3.29
N HIS A 62 -12.04 -0.73 -4.28
CA HIS A 62 -12.16 -1.91 -5.12
C HIS A 62 -10.83 -2.25 -5.81
N PHE A 63 -10.69 -3.48 -6.31
CA PHE A 63 -9.59 -3.86 -7.19
C PHE A 63 -9.98 -3.75 -8.66
N PHE A 64 -9.04 -3.33 -9.49
CA PHE A 64 -9.06 -3.59 -10.92
C PHE A 64 -8.64 -5.03 -11.19
N TRP A 65 -9.50 -5.82 -11.83
CA TRP A 65 -9.21 -7.20 -12.17
C TRP A 65 -8.88 -7.34 -13.66
N MET A 66 -7.83 -8.10 -13.95
CA MET A 66 -7.36 -8.33 -15.32
C MET A 66 -7.10 -9.81 -15.57
N LEU A 67 -7.62 -10.31 -16.70
CA LEU A 67 -7.29 -11.62 -17.23
C LEU A 67 -6.33 -11.44 -18.40
N GLU A 68 -5.15 -12.02 -18.27
CA GLU A 68 -4.16 -12.12 -19.33
C GLU A 68 -4.22 -13.53 -19.93
N VAL A 69 -4.54 -13.62 -21.22
CA VAL A 69 -4.68 -14.86 -21.97
C VAL A 69 -3.53 -14.97 -22.95
N TYR A 70 -2.88 -16.13 -22.99
CA TYR A 70 -1.81 -16.46 -23.92
C TYR A 70 -2.31 -17.59 -24.83
N PRO A 71 -2.91 -17.27 -26.00
CA PRO A 71 -3.62 -18.24 -26.82
C PRO A 71 -2.71 -19.34 -27.39
N GLU A 72 -1.44 -19.00 -27.65
CA GLU A 72 -0.45 -19.87 -28.28
C GLU A 72 0.48 -20.56 -27.26
N GLY A 73 0.27 -20.35 -25.96
CA GLY A 73 1.12 -20.86 -24.88
C GLY A 73 1.91 -19.79 -24.14
N VAL A 74 2.54 -20.19 -23.03
CA VAL A 74 3.13 -19.29 -22.01
C VAL A 74 4.14 -18.27 -22.58
N TYR A 75 4.84 -18.63 -23.66
CA TYR A 75 5.85 -17.77 -24.30
C TYR A 75 5.31 -16.96 -25.49
N GLY A 76 4.04 -17.15 -25.85
CA GLY A 76 3.39 -16.43 -26.93
C GLY A 76 2.95 -15.00 -26.54
N PRO A 77 2.41 -14.25 -27.50
CA PRO A 77 1.81 -12.94 -27.21
C PRO A 77 0.57 -13.11 -26.31
N SER A 78 0.38 -12.14 -25.39
CA SER A 78 -0.79 -12.12 -24.51
C SER A 78 -1.84 -11.11 -24.96
N VAL A 79 -3.10 -11.41 -24.65
CA VAL A 79 -4.26 -10.52 -24.77
C VAL A 79 -4.83 -10.28 -23.39
N ARG A 80 -5.17 -9.04 -23.07
CA ARG A 80 -5.61 -8.63 -21.73
C ARG A 80 -7.04 -8.12 -21.77
N PHE A 81 -7.84 -8.57 -20.81
CA PHE A 81 -9.24 -8.19 -20.67
C PHE A 81 -9.52 -7.75 -19.23
N PRO A 82 -10.31 -6.70 -19.01
CA PRO A 82 -10.86 -6.43 -17.69
C PRO A 82 -11.81 -7.58 -17.29
N VAL A 83 -11.79 -7.97 -16.02
CA VAL A 83 -12.66 -9.03 -15.51
C VAL A 83 -13.86 -8.41 -14.79
N PRO A 84 -15.07 -8.49 -15.37
CA PRO A 84 -16.27 -8.03 -14.71
C PRO A 84 -16.67 -9.01 -13.60
N GLU A 85 -17.67 -8.65 -12.80
CA GLU A 85 -18.14 -9.54 -11.73
C GLU A 85 -18.75 -10.85 -12.23
N LYS A 86 -19.41 -10.77 -13.39
CA LYS A 86 -20.05 -11.88 -14.06
C LYS A 86 -20.14 -11.57 -15.54
N GLY A 87 -19.93 -12.59 -16.38
CA GLY A 87 -20.12 -12.49 -17.83
C GLY A 87 -19.01 -13.14 -18.63
N THR A 88 -19.19 -13.18 -19.95
CA THR A 88 -18.23 -13.79 -20.88
C THR A 88 -16.95 -12.96 -20.97
N LEU A 89 -15.79 -13.64 -20.99
CA LEU A 89 -14.47 -13.01 -21.03
C LEU A 89 -13.72 -13.32 -22.32
N TYR A 90 -13.65 -14.60 -22.68
CA TYR A 90 -12.78 -15.07 -23.75
C TYR A 90 -13.37 -16.32 -24.41
N GLN A 91 -13.30 -16.38 -25.73
CA GLN A 91 -13.72 -17.53 -26.51
C GLN A 91 -12.64 -17.86 -27.54
N SER A 92 -12.19 -19.12 -27.57
CA SER A 92 -11.18 -19.57 -28.53
C SER A 92 -11.32 -21.05 -28.84
N GLY A 93 -11.49 -21.35 -30.13
CA GLY A 93 -11.72 -22.71 -30.61
C GLY A 93 -12.91 -23.36 -29.92
N SER A 94 -12.64 -24.38 -29.11
CA SER A 94 -13.66 -25.11 -28.33
C SER A 94 -13.84 -24.58 -26.91
N TRP A 95 -13.09 -23.57 -26.48
CA TRP A 95 -13.13 -23.05 -25.12
C TRP A 95 -13.98 -21.79 -25.01
N ASN A 96 -14.80 -21.73 -23.98
CA ASN A 96 -15.55 -20.54 -23.56
C ASN A 96 -15.26 -20.25 -22.09
N CYS A 97 -14.72 -19.07 -21.82
CA CYS A 97 -14.35 -18.60 -20.49
C CYS A 97 -15.27 -17.46 -20.04
N SER A 98 -15.77 -17.57 -18.82
CA SER A 98 -16.63 -16.56 -18.19
C SER A 98 -16.17 -16.27 -16.77
N SER A 99 -16.41 -15.06 -16.30
CA SER A 99 -16.25 -14.73 -14.89
C SER A 99 -17.44 -15.25 -14.10
N GLU A 100 -17.15 -15.91 -12.98
CA GLU A 100 -18.12 -16.44 -12.05
C GLU A 100 -17.76 -16.02 -10.62
N ASN A 101 -18.78 -15.95 -9.76
CA ASN A 101 -18.66 -15.96 -8.30
C ASN A 101 -17.62 -14.98 -7.73
N GLY A 102 -17.80 -13.69 -8.01
CA GLY A 102 -17.07 -12.63 -7.32
C GLY A 102 -17.70 -12.26 -5.98
N TRP A 103 -16.88 -11.94 -4.99
CA TRP A 103 -17.33 -11.33 -3.74
C TRP A 103 -16.30 -10.32 -3.24
N SER A 104 -16.77 -9.32 -2.52
CA SER A 104 -15.99 -8.26 -1.91
C SER A 104 -16.36 -8.11 -0.44
N ASP A 105 -15.37 -7.99 0.43
CA ASP A 105 -15.55 -7.65 1.84
C ASP A 105 -14.62 -6.50 2.22
N VAL A 106 -15.16 -5.53 2.96
CA VAL A 106 -14.43 -4.34 3.43
C VAL A 106 -14.50 -4.33 4.94
N ASN A 107 -13.45 -4.83 5.58
CA ASN A 107 -13.34 -4.85 7.03
C ASN A 107 -12.41 -3.73 7.50
N GLY A 108 -12.95 -2.54 7.78
CA GLY A 108 -12.36 -1.39 8.52
C GLY A 108 -11.00 -0.84 8.06
N TRP A 109 -10.01 -1.71 7.93
CA TRP A 109 -8.58 -1.53 7.66
C TRP A 109 -8.08 -2.44 6.51
N MET A 110 -8.94 -3.30 5.94
CA MET A 110 -8.61 -4.24 4.86
C MET A 110 -9.71 -4.32 3.80
N LEU A 111 -9.31 -4.19 2.53
CA LEU A 111 -10.13 -4.56 1.37
C LEU A 111 -9.77 -5.98 0.96
N ILE A 112 -10.78 -6.85 0.82
CA ILE A 112 -10.62 -8.22 0.31
C ILE A 112 -11.59 -8.42 -0.83
N GLU A 113 -11.09 -8.87 -1.97
CA GLU A 113 -11.95 -9.28 -3.09
C GLU A 113 -11.50 -10.61 -3.68
N SER A 114 -12.44 -11.37 -4.20
CA SER A 114 -12.16 -12.57 -4.99
C SER A 114 -12.87 -12.51 -6.33
N ARG A 115 -12.20 -13.03 -7.37
CA ARG A 115 -12.79 -13.33 -8.67
C ARG A 115 -12.44 -14.74 -9.09
N SER A 116 -13.36 -15.37 -9.80
CA SER A 116 -13.12 -16.62 -10.51
C SER A 116 -13.40 -16.48 -12.01
N VAL A 117 -12.64 -17.24 -12.79
CA VAL A 117 -12.84 -17.43 -14.21
C VAL A 117 -13.01 -18.92 -14.46
N ALA A 118 -14.14 -19.32 -15.01
CA ALA A 118 -14.44 -20.68 -15.40
C ALA A 118 -14.36 -20.81 -16.92
N CYS A 119 -13.58 -21.79 -17.40
CA CYS A 119 -13.43 -22.10 -18.81
C CYS A 119 -13.97 -23.50 -19.10
N LEU A 120 -15.00 -23.58 -19.94
CA LEU A 120 -15.61 -24.83 -20.36
C LEU A 120 -15.20 -25.17 -21.79
N LYS A 121 -14.78 -26.42 -22.01
CA LYS A 121 -14.54 -26.95 -23.35
C LYS A 121 -15.86 -27.46 -23.92
N LYS A 122 -16.15 -27.17 -25.19
CA LYS A 122 -17.34 -27.66 -25.90
C LYS A 122 -17.38 -29.19 -25.84
N GLY A 123 -18.46 -29.73 -25.28
CA GLY A 123 -18.64 -31.17 -25.11
C GLY A 123 -17.95 -31.77 -23.88
N ALA A 124 -17.36 -30.96 -22.99
CA ALA A 124 -16.91 -31.41 -21.68
C ALA A 124 -17.95 -31.07 -20.60
N ASP A 125 -18.05 -31.92 -19.57
CA ASP A 125 -18.99 -31.75 -18.45
C ASP A 125 -18.40 -30.92 -17.31
N THR A 126 -17.08 -30.74 -17.28
CA THR A 126 -16.36 -30.07 -16.19
C THR A 126 -15.62 -28.84 -16.69
N ALA A 127 -15.85 -27.69 -16.05
CA ALA A 127 -15.09 -26.48 -16.29
C ALA A 127 -13.72 -26.52 -15.59
N ARG A 128 -12.73 -25.87 -16.22
CA ARG A 128 -11.46 -25.54 -15.59
C ARG A 128 -11.59 -24.16 -14.94
N THR A 129 -11.33 -24.07 -13.65
CA THR A 129 -11.54 -22.84 -12.88
C THR A 129 -10.23 -22.22 -12.43
N LEU A 130 -10.13 -20.93 -12.61
CA LEU A 130 -9.06 -20.06 -12.12
C LEU A 130 -9.65 -19.17 -11.03
N GLN A 131 -9.02 -19.08 -9.86
CA GLN A 131 -9.53 -18.25 -8.77
C GLN A 131 -8.39 -17.51 -8.09
N LEU A 132 -8.62 -16.21 -7.91
CA LEU A 132 -7.68 -15.31 -7.26
C LEU A 132 -8.41 -14.56 -6.15
N LEU A 133 -7.70 -14.40 -5.03
CA LEU A 133 -8.10 -13.60 -3.88
C LEU A 133 -7.07 -12.49 -3.69
N CYS A 134 -7.54 -11.25 -3.60
CA CYS A 134 -6.73 -10.06 -3.44
C CYS A 134 -7.05 -9.36 -2.13
N ARG A 135 -6.00 -8.85 -1.48
CA ARG A 135 -6.09 -8.17 -0.19
C ARG A 135 -5.21 -6.94 -0.21
N GLU A 136 -5.73 -5.85 0.31
CA GLU A 136 -4.99 -4.62 0.52
C GLU A 136 -5.16 -4.18 1.97
N HIS A 137 -4.04 -3.89 2.62
CA HIS A 137 -3.95 -3.51 4.01
C HIS A 137 -3.51 -2.05 4.13
N GLU A 138 -4.04 -1.33 5.13
CA GLU A 138 -3.78 0.10 5.34
C GLU A 138 -2.35 0.41 5.82
N SER A 139 -1.59 -0.56 6.34
CA SER A 139 -0.22 -0.32 6.83
C SER A 139 0.85 -0.44 5.74
N ALA A 140 1.85 0.46 5.80
CA ALA A 140 2.99 0.64 4.88
C ALA A 140 3.89 -0.58 4.62
N VAL A 141 3.51 -1.78 5.07
CA VAL A 141 4.15 -3.04 4.75
C VAL A 141 3.34 -3.72 3.66
N SER A 142 3.60 -3.34 2.41
CA SER A 142 3.01 -3.91 1.21
C SER A 142 3.34 -5.41 1.09
N ARG A 143 2.55 -6.26 1.75
CA ARG A 143 2.53 -7.70 1.49
C ARG A 143 1.15 -8.08 1.01
N PHE A 144 1.03 -8.18 -0.31
CA PHE A 144 -0.07 -8.86 -0.99
C PHE A 144 0.01 -10.36 -0.64
N GLU A 145 -0.52 -10.76 0.52
CA GLU A 145 -0.62 -12.18 0.86
C GLU A 145 -1.82 -12.81 0.14
N GLN A 146 -1.50 -13.43 -0.99
CA GLN A 146 -2.41 -14.21 -1.80
C GLN A 146 -2.47 -15.64 -1.23
N ARG A 147 -3.57 -16.01 -0.57
CA ARG A 147 -3.84 -17.40 -0.16
C ARG A 147 -5.15 -17.88 -0.80
N ARG A 148 -5.03 -19.03 -1.51
CA ARG A 148 -5.93 -19.72 -2.47
C ARG A 148 -5.89 -19.22 -3.93
N ASP A 149 -5.65 -20.04 -4.95
CA ASP A 149 -4.72 -21.19 -5.08
C ASP A 149 -4.29 -21.43 -6.55
N GLN A 150 -4.87 -20.75 -7.54
CA GLN A 150 -4.38 -20.81 -8.92
C GLN A 150 -4.55 -19.44 -9.57
N LYS A 151 -3.47 -18.64 -9.63
CA LYS A 151 -3.41 -17.41 -10.44
C LYS A 151 -3.14 -17.66 -11.91
N ASN A 152 -2.71 -18.88 -12.22
CA ASN A 152 -2.35 -19.33 -13.54
C ASN A 152 -3.10 -20.63 -13.83
N LEU A 153 -3.57 -20.82 -15.07
CA LEU A 153 -4.28 -22.03 -15.49
C LEU A 153 -3.89 -22.38 -16.94
N LEU A 154 -3.53 -23.64 -17.15
CA LEU A 154 -3.42 -24.24 -18.49
C LEU A 154 -4.73 -24.95 -18.81
N LEU A 155 -5.35 -24.64 -19.95
CA LEU A 155 -6.61 -25.27 -20.34
C LEU A 155 -6.43 -26.74 -20.75
N GLU A 156 -5.26 -27.08 -21.29
CA GLU A 156 -4.88 -28.40 -21.78
C GLU A 156 -3.51 -28.79 -21.20
N PRO A 157 -3.43 -29.23 -19.93
CA PRO A 157 -2.16 -29.49 -19.25
C PRO A 157 -1.32 -30.60 -19.89
N GLU A 158 -1.94 -31.49 -20.66
CA GLU A 158 -1.25 -32.54 -21.44
C GLU A 158 -0.37 -31.97 -22.57
N ARG A 159 -0.53 -30.68 -22.92
CA ARG A 159 0.22 -29.99 -23.98
C ARG A 159 0.75 -28.64 -23.49
N PRO A 160 1.63 -28.60 -22.48
CA PRO A 160 1.98 -27.36 -21.79
C PRO A 160 2.65 -26.30 -22.69
N GLY A 161 3.32 -26.73 -23.77
CA GLY A 161 4.00 -25.81 -24.70
C GLY A 161 3.07 -25.05 -25.65
N THR A 162 1.86 -25.58 -25.93
CA THR A 162 0.90 -24.99 -26.88
C THR A 162 -0.48 -24.76 -26.29
N SER A 163 -0.67 -25.13 -25.03
CA SER A 163 -1.94 -24.93 -24.34
C SER A 163 -2.18 -23.46 -24.03
N ILE A 164 -3.43 -23.02 -24.23
CA ILE A 164 -3.88 -21.70 -23.80
C ILE A 164 -3.58 -21.55 -22.30
N PHE A 165 -2.79 -20.52 -21.99
CA PHE A 165 -2.43 -20.17 -20.62
C PHE A 165 -3.18 -18.92 -20.18
N LEU A 166 -3.78 -18.98 -19.01
CA LEU A 166 -4.56 -17.92 -18.40
C LEU A 166 -3.86 -17.43 -17.15
N ARG A 167 -3.77 -16.12 -16.95
CA ARG A 167 -3.28 -15.49 -15.73
C ARG A 167 -4.28 -14.46 -15.25
N LEU A 168 -4.76 -14.62 -14.02
CA LEU A 168 -5.60 -13.66 -13.34
C LEU A 168 -4.74 -12.77 -12.44
N SER A 169 -4.98 -11.48 -12.48
CA SER A 169 -4.31 -10.48 -11.64
C SER A 169 -5.29 -9.43 -11.15
N CYS A 170 -4.88 -8.72 -10.09
CA CYS A 170 -5.62 -7.62 -9.51
C CYS A 170 -4.66 -6.47 -9.18
N LEU A 171 -5.15 -5.24 -9.27
CA LEU A 171 -4.43 -4.02 -8.93
C LEU A 171 -5.35 -3.14 -8.08
N PRO A 172 -4.89 -2.58 -6.96
CA PRO A 172 -5.73 -1.70 -6.16
C PRO A 172 -6.08 -0.44 -6.95
N LEU A 173 -7.37 -0.14 -7.12
CA LEU A 173 -7.79 1.13 -7.70
C LEU A 173 -7.84 2.17 -6.59
N SER A 174 -6.74 2.89 -6.44
CA SER A 174 -6.74 4.13 -5.67
C SER A 174 -7.64 5.14 -6.39
N MET A 175 -8.86 5.32 -5.88
CA MET A 175 -9.66 6.48 -6.24
C MET A 175 -8.91 7.71 -5.72
N ARG A 176 -8.15 8.38 -6.59
CA ARG A 176 -7.78 9.78 -6.37
C ARG A 176 -9.08 10.57 -6.44
N LEU A 177 -9.72 10.78 -5.30
CA LEU A 177 -10.69 11.87 -5.16
C LEU A 177 -9.89 13.17 -5.36
N GLN A 178 -10.12 13.81 -6.51
CA GLN A 178 -9.74 15.21 -6.75
C GLN A 178 -10.55 16.14 -5.86
#